data_AF-A0A8C1V1R8-F1
#
_entry.id   AF-A0A8C1V1R8-F1
#
_cell.length_a   1.000
_cell.length_b   1.000
_cell.length_c   1.000
_cell.angle_alpha   90.00
_cell.angle_beta   90.00
_cell.angle_gamma   90.00
#
_symmetry.space_group_name_H-M   'P 1'
#
loop_
_entity.id
_entity.type
_entity.pdbx_description
1 polymer ?
#
loop_
_entity_poly.entity_id
_entity_poly.type
_entity_poly.pdbx_seq_one_letter_code
_entity_poly.pdbx_strand_id
1 'polypeptide(L)'
;MQEVYQLNSVKNTEVRFRWLRICVRAHWEEAVPLALKMATEQGRMKFTRPLFREVYNFSKYSDEAVKTFKEHRAALHPVTAMMVAKDLKIDG
;
A
#
# COMPACT_ATOMS: atom_id res chain seq x y z
N MET A 1 3.93 19.24 -6.54
CA MET A 1 4.96 18.61 -5.68
C MET A 1 5.76 17.52 -6.41
N GLN A 2 5.14 16.53 -7.05
CA GLN A 2 5.87 15.50 -7.81
C GLN A 2 6.70 16.07 -8.97
N GLU A 3 6.15 17.06 -9.68
CA GLU A 3 6.78 17.68 -10.85
C GLU A 3 8.08 18.45 -10.52
N VAL A 4 8.18 18.97 -9.29
CA VAL A 4 9.29 19.83 -8.85
C VAL A 4 10.32 19.04 -8.01
N TYR A 5 9.87 18.06 -7.23
CA TYR A 5 10.72 17.34 -6.28
C TYR A 5 11.04 15.90 -6.68
N GLN A 6 10.41 15.37 -7.73
CA GLN A 6 10.63 14.01 -8.24
C GLN A 6 10.66 12.94 -7.14
N LEU A 7 9.79 13.07 -6.12
CA LEU A 7 9.83 12.20 -4.93
C LEU A 7 9.56 10.73 -5.26
N ASN A 8 8.96 10.44 -6.41
CA ASN A 8 8.80 9.08 -6.93
C ASN A 8 10.14 8.38 -7.29
N SER A 9 11.22 9.12 -7.56
CA SER A 9 12.55 8.56 -7.89
C SER A 9 13.42 8.31 -6.65
N VAL A 10 12.96 8.75 -5.47
CA VAL A 10 13.71 8.62 -4.22
C VAL A 10 13.81 7.14 -3.83
N LYS A 11 15.04 6.62 -3.82
CA LYS A 11 15.36 5.24 -3.40
C LYS A 11 15.16 4.99 -1.90
N ASN A 12 15.06 6.05 -1.10
CA ASN A 12 14.84 5.91 0.34
C ASN A 12 13.41 5.43 0.64
N THR A 13 13.32 4.22 1.17
CA THR A 13 12.06 3.54 1.48
C THR A 13 11.20 4.30 2.50
N GLU A 14 11.79 4.93 3.53
CA GLU A 14 11.02 5.68 4.53
C GLU A 14 10.39 6.95 3.94
N VAL A 15 11.14 7.65 3.08
CA VAL A 15 10.65 8.86 2.40
C VAL A 15 9.56 8.50 1.41
N ARG A 16 9.80 7.48 0.57
CA ARG A 16 8.82 6.98 -0.40
C ARG A 16 7.53 6.52 0.28
N PHE A 17 7.63 5.79 1.40
CA PHE A 17 6.47 5.38 2.19
C PHE A 17 5.64 6.57 2.67
N ARG A 18 6.28 7.57 3.31
CA ARG A 18 5.57 8.75 3.83
C ARG A 18 4.92 9.55 2.70
N TRP A 19 5.63 9.70 1.57
CA TRP A 19 5.11 10.37 0.37
C TRP A 19 3.86 9.67 -0.16
N LEU A 20 3.94 8.37 -0.46
CA LEU A 20 2.82 7.59 -0.99
C LEU A 20 1.63 7.58 -0.02
N ARG A 21 1.88 7.50 1.29
CA ARG A 21 0.82 7.56 2.29
C ARG A 21 0.06 8.89 2.25
N ILE A 22 0.76 10.02 2.10
CA ILE A 22 0.11 11.33 1.98
C ILE A 22 -0.68 11.42 0.67
N CYS A 23 -0.10 10.90 -0.43
CA CYS A 23 -0.74 10.90 -1.74
C CYS A 23 -2.06 10.12 -1.76
N VAL A 24 -2.06 8.92 -1.19
CA VAL A 24 -3.27 8.09 -1.10
C VAL A 24 -4.32 8.77 -0.21
N ARG A 25 -3.92 9.36 0.93
CA ARG A 25 -4.83 10.13 1.79
C ARG A 25 -5.39 11.38 1.10
N ALA A 26 -4.64 11.97 0.18
CA ALA A 26 -5.08 13.08 -0.65
C ALA A 26 -5.95 12.65 -1.84
N HIS A 27 -6.33 11.37 -1.93
CA HIS A 27 -7.12 10.79 -3.02
C HIS A 27 -6.45 10.93 -4.40
N TRP A 28 -5.12 10.93 -4.44
CA TRP A 28 -4.38 10.96 -5.71
C TRP A 28 -4.34 9.57 -6.33
N GLU A 29 -5.15 9.37 -7.37
CA GLU A 29 -5.37 8.08 -8.03
C GLU A 29 -4.09 7.47 -8.60
N GLU A 30 -3.18 8.27 -9.17
CA GLU A 30 -1.93 7.78 -9.75
C GLU A 30 -0.96 7.20 -8.71
N ALA A 31 -1.11 7.58 -7.44
CA ALA A 31 -0.28 7.08 -6.36
C ALA A 31 -0.74 5.71 -5.83
N VAL A 32 -1.96 5.29 -6.12
CA VAL A 32 -2.51 4.00 -5.69
C VAL A 32 -1.69 2.81 -6.23
N PRO A 33 -1.44 2.69 -7.54
CA PRO A 33 -0.63 1.57 -8.06
C PRO A 33 0.81 1.60 -7.51
N LEU A 34 1.36 2.79 -7.25
CA LEU A 34 2.69 2.94 -6.66
C LEU A 34 2.72 2.48 -5.18
N ALA A 35 1.65 2.77 -4.43
CA ALA A 35 1.48 2.33 -3.05
C ALA A 35 1.28 0.81 -2.96
N LEU A 36 0.44 0.23 -3.83
CA LEU A 36 0.23 -1.21 -3.90
C LEU A 36 1.51 -1.95 -4.29
N LYS A 37 2.22 -1.46 -5.32
CA LYS A 37 3.53 -2.03 -5.72
C LYS A 37 4.53 -2.00 -4.57
N MET A 38 4.62 -0.88 -3.83
CA MET A 38 5.49 -0.82 -2.67
C MET A 38 5.03 -1.76 -1.55
N ALA A 39 3.72 -1.95 -1.36
CA ALA A 39 3.18 -2.86 -0.35
C ALA A 39 3.47 -4.34 -0.68
N THR A 40 3.56 -4.70 -1.97
CA THR A 40 3.80 -6.08 -2.42
C THR A 40 5.29 -6.41 -2.63
N GLU A 41 6.11 -5.45 -3.05
CA GLU A 41 7.55 -5.64 -3.27
C GLU A 41 8.34 -5.85 -1.97
N GLN A 42 7.89 -5.27 -0.86
CA GLN A 42 8.51 -5.45 0.45
C GLN A 42 7.53 -5.98 1.49
N GLY A 43 7.96 -6.92 2.31
CA GLY A 43 7.12 -7.56 3.34
C GLY A 43 7.16 -6.88 4.71
N ARG A 44 7.78 -5.70 4.84
CA ARG A 44 7.98 -5.06 6.14
C ARG A 44 6.65 -4.48 6.63
N MET A 45 6.10 -5.07 7.69
CA MET A 45 4.78 -4.70 8.23
C MET A 45 4.60 -3.20 8.52
N LYS A 46 5.70 -2.50 8.86
CA LYS A 46 5.70 -1.03 9.07
C LYS A 46 5.20 -0.26 7.84
N PHE A 47 5.44 -0.76 6.64
CA PHE A 47 5.05 -0.12 5.39
C PHE A 47 3.85 -0.80 4.74
N THR A 48 3.85 -2.14 4.70
CA THR A 48 2.80 -2.92 4.03
C THR A 48 1.43 -2.72 4.69
N ARG A 49 1.34 -2.77 6.03
CA ARG A 49 0.03 -2.63 6.72
C ARG A 49 -0.59 -1.26 6.53
N PRO A 50 0.13 -0.13 6.76
CA PRO A 50 -0.48 1.18 6.58
C PRO A 50 -0.82 1.45 5.12
N LEU A 51 -0.01 1.01 4.14
CA LEU A 51 -0.32 1.24 2.72
C LEU A 51 -1.61 0.52 2.32
N PHE A 52 -1.76 -0.77 2.63
CA PHE A 52 -2.99 -1.51 2.33
C PHE A 52 -4.22 -0.88 3.00
N ARG A 53 -4.09 -0.46 4.26
CA ARG A 53 -5.18 0.20 4.99
C ARG A 53 -5.60 1.53 4.36
N GLU A 54 -4.64 2.35 3.94
CA GLU A 54 -4.92 3.67 3.36
C GLU A 54 -5.55 3.52 1.97
N VAL A 55 -5.09 2.57 1.15
CA VAL A 55 -5.73 2.27 -0.15
C VAL A 55 -7.12 1.66 0.05
N TYR A 56 -7.31 0.80 1.05
CA TYR A 56 -8.63 0.24 1.37
C TYR A 56 -9.64 1.28 1.85
N ASN A 57 -9.17 2.29 2.59
CA ASN A 57 -10.01 3.42 3.00
C ASN A 57 -10.40 4.32 1.81
N PHE A 58 -9.71 4.21 0.67
CA PHE A 58 -10.10 4.91 -0.55
C PHE A 58 -11.20 4.10 -1.25
N SER A 59 -12.45 4.57 -1.14
CA SER A 59 -13.66 3.87 -1.62
C SER A 59 -13.61 3.37 -3.07
N LYS A 60 -12.89 4.07 -3.97
CA LYS A 60 -12.74 3.67 -5.37
C LYS A 60 -11.78 2.48 -5.57
N TYR A 61 -10.83 2.30 -4.66
CA TYR A 61 -9.73 1.34 -4.77
C TYR A 61 -9.77 0.26 -3.69
N SER A 62 -10.83 0.20 -2.89
CA SER A 62 -11.01 -0.81 -1.86
C SER A 62 -10.98 -2.23 -2.44
N ASP A 63 -11.70 -2.45 -3.54
CA ASP A 63 -11.74 -3.74 -4.22
C ASP A 63 -10.40 -4.11 -4.84
N GLU A 64 -9.68 -3.12 -5.38
CA GLU A 64 -8.34 -3.32 -5.94
C GLU A 64 -7.34 -3.71 -4.84
N ALA A 65 -7.38 -3.05 -3.69
CA ALA A 65 -6.54 -3.41 -2.55
C ALA A 65 -6.79 -4.85 -2.08
N VAL A 66 -8.06 -5.26 -2.00
CA VAL A 66 -8.45 -6.64 -1.64
C VAL A 66 -7.96 -7.64 -2.69
N LYS A 67 -8.15 -7.33 -3.98
CA LYS A 67 -7.71 -8.20 -5.08
C LYS A 67 -6.19 -8.39 -5.07
N THR A 68 -5.43 -7.31 -5.01
CA THR A 68 -3.96 -7.36 -4.94
C THR A 68 -3.49 -8.10 -3.69
N PHE A 69 -4.13 -7.88 -2.55
CA PHE A 69 -3.81 -8.62 -1.34
C PHE A 69 -4.02 -10.13 -1.51
N LYS A 70 -5.15 -10.57 -2.09
CA LYS A 70 -5.44 -12.00 -2.32
C LYS A 70 -4.41 -12.65 -3.26
N GLU A 71 -4.04 -11.96 -4.34
CA GLU A 71 -3.02 -12.44 -5.29
C GLU A 71 -1.65 -12.61 -4.64
N HIS A 72 -1.25 -11.66 -3.78
CA HIS A 72 0.05 -11.69 -3.10
C HIS A 72 0.03 -12.36 -1.73
N ARG A 73 -1.12 -12.82 -1.24
CA ARG A 73 -1.28 -13.40 0.10
C ARG A 73 -0.34 -14.59 0.33
N ALA A 74 -0.19 -15.44 -0.68
CA ALA A 74 0.66 -16.64 -0.61
C ALA A 74 2.16 -16.32 -0.60
N ALA A 75 2.56 -15.16 -1.16
CA ALA A 75 3.95 -14.71 -1.19
C ALA A 75 4.37 -13.94 0.07
N LEU A 76 3.40 -13.43 0.84
CA LEU A 76 3.65 -12.71 2.08
C LEU A 76 3.93 -13.68 3.24
N HIS A 77 4.76 -13.22 4.19
CA HIS A 77 4.96 -13.96 5.43
C HIS A 77 3.61 -14.20 6.14
N PRO A 78 3.33 -15.41 6.66
CA PRO A 78 2.00 -15.77 7.20
C PRO A 78 1.46 -14.78 8.24
N VAL A 79 2.33 -14.25 9.10
CA VAL A 79 1.96 -13.24 10.11
C VAL A 79 1.58 -11.91 9.47
N THR A 80 2.31 -11.47 8.43
CA THR A 80 2.00 -10.25 7.69
C THR A 80 0.67 -10.40 6.97
N ALA A 81 0.45 -11.53 6.30
CA ALA A 81 -0.81 -11.84 5.63
C ALA A 81 -1.99 -11.82 6.61
N MET A 82 -1.87 -12.48 7.75
CA MET A 82 -2.92 -12.49 8.78
C MET A 82 -3.26 -11.08 9.30
N MET A 83 -2.23 -10.25 9.56
CA MET A 83 -2.43 -8.89 10.07
C MET A 83 -3.06 -7.97 9.01
N VAL A 84 -2.62 -8.07 7.75
CA VAL A 84 -3.20 -7.29 6.65
C VAL A 84 -4.62 -7.74 6.34
N ALA A 85 -4.91 -9.04 6.38
CA ALA A 85 -6.27 -9.56 6.21
C ALA A 85 -7.24 -8.96 7.24
N LYS A 86 -6.83 -8.92 8.52
CA LYS A 86 -7.57 -8.26 9.59
C LYS A 86 -7.76 -6.77 9.33
N ASP A 87 -6.71 -6.06 8.91
CA ASP A 87 -6.78 -4.63 8.60
C ASP A 87 -7.73 -4.34 7.42
N LEU A 88 -7.82 -5.24 6.45
CA LEU A 88 -8.70 -5.16 5.28
C LEU A 88 -10.12 -5.70 5.54
N LYS A 89 -10.41 -6.17 6.76
CA LYS A 89 -11.68 -6.84 7.12
C LYS A 89 -12.03 -8.02 6.21
N ILE A 90 -11.01 -8.69 5.69
CA ILE A 90 -11.17 -9.92 4.91
C ILE A 90 -10.96 -11.07 5.89
N ASP A 91 -12.04 -11.63 6.41
CA ASP A 91 -11.97 -12.89 7.15
C ASP A 91 -11.82 -14.04 6.15
N GLY A 92 -10.81 -14.88 6.40
CA GLY A 92 -10.50 -16.08 5.62
C GLY A 92 -9.31 -16.79 6.20
#